data_AF-A0A960LP46-F1
#
_entry.id   AF-A0A960LP46-F1
#
_cell.length_a   1.000
_cell.length_b   1.000
_cell.length_c   1.000
_cell.angle_alpha   90.00
_cell.angle_beta   90.00
_cell.angle_gamma   90.00
#
_symmetry.space_group_name_H-M   'P 1'
#
loop_
_entity.id
_entity.type
_entity.pdbx_description
1 polymer ?
#
loop_
_entity_poly.entity_id
_entity_poly.type
_entity_poly.pdbx_seq_one_letter_code
_entity_poly.pdbx_strand_id
1 'polypeptide(L)'
;MTGITKDVLDAPFCFRETPASLPADLRPLWRVSAFVLILSFSRANRASIRKLQITNWAIRTENGMRTLSSFLKGQVSSEEVLIRFDPAFLIALDLGIHEGLFENKGGNILELTKAGIQFAQLISSESDCFVKEKEFLKAIKPYFLEKHIAELLKTAFK
;
A
#
# COMPACT_ATOMS: atom_id res chain seq x y z
N MET A 1 44.63 -10.18 17.79
CA MET A 1 44.25 -9.59 16.49
C MET A 1 44.91 -10.42 15.41
N THR A 2 44.20 -11.41 14.88
CA THR A 2 44.71 -12.31 13.84
C THR A 2 44.53 -11.61 12.51
N GLY A 3 45.62 -11.13 11.91
CA GLY A 3 45.59 -10.46 10.61
C GLY A 3 45.14 -11.42 9.52
N ILE A 4 44.24 -10.96 8.66
CA ILE A 4 43.82 -11.70 7.47
C ILE A 4 45.07 -11.84 6.58
N THR A 5 45.54 -13.08 6.40
CA THR A 5 46.68 -13.38 5.54
C THR A 5 46.30 -13.25 4.07
N LYS A 6 47.27 -12.81 3.26
CA LYS A 6 47.12 -12.50 1.83
C LYS A 6 46.56 -13.68 1.00
N ASP A 7 46.77 -14.90 1.49
CA ASP A 7 46.32 -16.15 0.87
C ASP A 7 44.79 -16.29 0.78
N VAL A 8 44.03 -15.58 1.64
CA VAL A 8 42.56 -15.56 1.59
C VAL A 8 42.03 -14.74 0.41
N LEU A 9 42.83 -13.80 -0.12
CA LEU A 9 42.45 -12.92 -1.22
C LEU A 9 42.77 -13.49 -2.62
N ASP A 10 43.60 -14.54 -2.70
CA ASP A 10 43.95 -15.22 -3.97
C ASP A 10 42.99 -16.40 -4.30
N ALA A 11 41.88 -16.53 -3.57
CA ALA A 11 40.83 -17.49 -3.89
C ALA A 11 40.10 -17.06 -5.19
N PRO A 12 39.83 -17.98 -6.14
CA PRO A 12 39.05 -17.66 -7.33
C PRO A 12 37.62 -17.30 -6.93
N PHE A 13 37.29 -16.01 -6.96
CA PHE A 13 35.93 -15.52 -6.81
C PHE A 13 35.32 -15.25 -8.18
N CYS A 14 34.03 -15.52 -8.31
CA CYS A 14 33.27 -15.18 -9.50
C CYS A 14 32.07 -14.37 -9.04
N PHE A 15 31.96 -13.12 -9.51
CA PHE A 15 30.74 -12.35 -9.32
C PHE A 15 29.65 -12.97 -10.21
N ARG A 16 28.66 -13.63 -9.60
CA ARG A 16 27.42 -13.99 -10.29
C ARG A 16 26.37 -12.95 -9.94
N GLU A 17 25.79 -12.33 -10.96
CA GLU A 17 24.59 -11.53 -10.79
C GLU A 17 23.47 -12.50 -10.40
N THR A 18 23.08 -12.46 -9.13
CA THR A 18 21.88 -13.15 -8.66
C THR A 18 20.69 -12.21 -8.85
N PRO A 19 19.51 -12.69 -9.29
CA PRO A 19 18.33 -11.85 -9.33
C PRO A 19 18.07 -11.32 -7.92
N ALA A 20 18.24 -10.02 -7.72
CA ALA A 20 17.85 -9.40 -6.46
C ALA A 20 16.32 -9.54 -6.36
N SER A 21 15.85 -10.39 -5.43
CA SER A 21 14.43 -10.51 -5.16
C SER A 21 13.94 -9.18 -4.61
N LEU A 22 13.37 -8.33 -5.47
CA LEU A 22 12.76 -7.08 -5.06
C LEU A 22 11.51 -7.43 -4.25
N PRO A 23 11.42 -7.03 -2.96
CA PRO A 23 10.19 -7.15 -2.17
C PRO A 23 8.99 -6.70 -2.98
N ALA A 24 7.86 -7.42 -2.86
CA ALA A 24 6.69 -7.17 -3.68
C ALA A 24 6.18 -5.72 -3.54
N ASP A 25 6.26 -5.16 -2.33
CA ASP A 25 5.83 -3.80 -2.02
C ASP A 25 6.73 -2.70 -2.63
N LEU A 26 7.92 -3.04 -3.14
CA LEU A 26 8.75 -2.11 -3.91
C LEU A 26 8.44 -2.17 -5.42
N ARG A 27 7.63 -3.12 -5.87
CA ARG A 27 7.24 -3.25 -7.29
C ARG A 27 6.14 -2.25 -7.61
N PRO A 28 6.30 -1.38 -8.63
CA PRO A 28 5.25 -0.44 -9.04
C PRO A 28 3.92 -1.13 -9.35
N LEU A 29 3.97 -2.30 -10.00
CA LEU A 29 2.79 -3.09 -10.32
C LEU A 29 1.99 -3.50 -9.08
N TRP A 30 2.66 -3.92 -8.01
CA TRP A 30 1.97 -4.28 -6.77
C TRP A 30 1.28 -3.05 -6.16
N ARG A 31 1.94 -1.89 -6.16
CA ARG A 31 1.38 -0.64 -5.61
C ARG A 31 0.16 -0.16 -6.39
N VAL A 32 0.24 -0.15 -7.71
CA VAL A 32 -0.90 0.22 -8.57
C VAL A 32 -2.06 -0.75 -8.36
N SER A 33 -1.78 -2.05 -8.31
CA SER A 33 -2.80 -3.08 -8.02
C SER A 33 -3.43 -2.91 -6.64
N ALA A 34 -2.62 -2.58 -5.63
CA ALA A 34 -3.10 -2.27 -4.28
C ALA A 34 -4.02 -1.05 -4.28
N PHE A 35 -3.72 0.00 -5.04
CA PHE A 35 -4.57 1.19 -5.13
C PHE A 35 -5.91 0.85 -5.78
N VAL A 36 -5.86 0.06 -6.85
CA VAL A 36 -7.05 -0.44 -7.54
C VAL A 36 -7.96 -1.21 -6.58
N LEU A 37 -7.39 -2.09 -5.75
CA LEU A 37 -8.13 -2.81 -4.71
C LEU A 37 -8.69 -1.87 -3.64
N ILE A 38 -7.89 -0.94 -3.10
CA ILE A 38 -8.37 0.00 -2.07
C ILE A 38 -9.57 0.81 -2.59
N LEU A 39 -9.50 1.27 -3.85
CA LEU A 39 -10.60 1.97 -4.49
C LEU A 39 -11.81 1.05 -4.70
N SER A 40 -11.63 -0.19 -5.17
CA SER A 40 -12.74 -1.15 -5.39
C SER A 40 -13.47 -1.54 -4.10
N PHE A 41 -12.78 -1.55 -2.96
CA PHE A 41 -13.39 -1.75 -1.65
C PHE A 41 -14.02 -0.48 -1.07
N SER A 42 -13.76 0.70 -1.66
CA SER A 42 -14.33 1.97 -1.24
C SER A 42 -15.73 2.20 -1.85
N ARG A 43 -16.52 3.06 -1.20
CA ARG A 43 -17.89 3.36 -1.66
C ARG A 43 -17.83 4.03 -3.04
N ALA A 44 -18.59 3.50 -4.00
CA ALA A 44 -18.64 3.98 -5.38
C ALA A 44 -17.27 3.96 -6.09
N ASN A 45 -16.39 3.01 -5.73
CA ASN A 45 -15.06 2.84 -6.33
C ASN A 45 -14.17 4.08 -6.27
N ARG A 46 -14.38 4.93 -5.25
CA ARG A 46 -13.68 6.20 -5.09
C ARG A 46 -13.30 6.46 -3.64
N ALA A 47 -12.20 7.17 -3.44
CA ALA A 47 -11.69 7.55 -2.14
C ALA A 47 -10.93 8.88 -2.23
N SER A 48 -10.78 9.57 -1.10
CA SER A 48 -9.82 10.68 -1.04
C SER A 48 -8.38 10.14 -1.19
N ILE A 49 -7.48 10.94 -1.78
CA ILE A 49 -6.04 10.59 -1.88
C ILE A 49 -5.48 10.28 -0.49
N ARG A 50 -5.92 11.01 0.54
CA ARG A 50 -5.49 10.79 1.92
C ARG A 50 -5.97 9.44 2.45
N LYS A 51 -7.23 9.07 2.20
CA LYS A 51 -7.75 7.74 2.53
C LYS A 51 -6.94 6.65 1.84
N LEU A 52 -6.69 6.80 0.54
CA LEU A 52 -5.88 5.87 -0.24
C LEU A 52 -4.47 5.71 0.37
N GLN A 53 -3.82 6.81 0.74
CA GLN A 53 -2.48 6.82 1.33
C GLN A 53 -2.44 6.14 2.70
N ILE A 54 -3.40 6.41 3.59
CA ILE A 54 -3.48 5.77 4.91
C ILE A 54 -3.73 4.28 4.78
N THR A 55 -4.66 3.87 3.90
CA THR A 55 -4.90 2.44 3.67
C THR A 55 -3.68 1.77 3.06
N ASN A 56 -3.02 2.40 2.09
CA ASN A 56 -1.78 1.88 1.52
C ASN A 56 -0.69 1.69 2.58
N TRP A 57 -0.51 2.66 3.49
CA TRP A 57 0.41 2.50 4.61
C TRP A 57 0.04 1.28 5.48
N ALA A 58 -1.24 1.11 5.80
CA ALA A 58 -1.69 0.03 6.67
C ALA A 58 -1.48 -1.36 6.06
N ILE A 59 -1.81 -1.55 4.77
CA ILE A 59 -1.75 -2.87 4.12
C ILE A 59 -0.34 -3.37 3.86
N ARG A 60 0.68 -2.50 3.92
CA ARG A 60 2.07 -2.91 3.67
C ARG A 60 2.65 -3.81 4.76
N THR A 61 2.08 -3.81 5.96
CA THR A 61 2.59 -4.61 7.08
C THR A 61 1.45 -5.13 7.96
N GLU A 62 1.63 -6.30 8.57
CA GLU A 62 0.65 -6.84 9.52
C GLU A 62 0.43 -5.91 10.72
N ASN A 63 1.49 -5.23 11.18
CA ASN A 63 1.35 -4.24 12.24
C ASN A 63 0.49 -3.05 11.81
N GLY A 64 0.67 -2.54 10.59
CA GLY A 64 -0.17 -1.47 10.03
C GLY A 64 -1.64 -1.86 9.95
N MET A 65 -1.93 -3.08 9.47
CA MET A 65 -3.29 -3.63 9.43
C MET A 65 -3.89 -3.73 10.84
N ARG A 66 -3.13 -4.25 11.81
CA ARG A 66 -3.56 -4.37 13.21
C ARG A 66 -3.83 -3.00 13.83
N THR A 67 -2.90 -2.07 13.71
CA THR A 67 -3.00 -0.72 14.27
C THR A 67 -4.22 0.02 13.71
N LEU A 68 -4.41 0.00 12.38
CA LEU A 68 -5.59 0.64 11.78
C LEU A 68 -6.89 -0.05 12.22
N SER A 69 -6.91 -1.38 12.33
CA SER A 69 -8.07 -2.12 12.84
C SER A 69 -8.42 -1.75 14.28
N SER A 70 -7.41 -1.68 15.16
CA SER A 70 -7.61 -1.31 16.57
C SER A 70 -8.12 0.12 16.70
N PHE A 71 -7.60 1.05 15.90
CA PHE A 71 -8.11 2.42 15.86
C PHE A 71 -9.58 2.47 15.44
N LEU A 72 -9.96 1.76 14.36
CA LEU A 72 -11.35 1.72 13.89
C LEU A 72 -12.32 1.05 14.87
N LYS A 73 -11.80 0.19 15.76
CA LYS A 73 -12.56 -0.42 16.86
C LYS A 73 -12.58 0.43 18.13
N GLY A 74 -11.92 1.58 18.15
CA GLY A 74 -11.79 2.44 19.33
C GLY A 74 -10.90 1.86 20.43
N GLN A 75 -10.02 0.91 20.10
CA GLN A 75 -9.11 0.27 21.06
C GLN A 75 -7.82 1.05 21.28
N VAL A 76 -7.44 1.90 20.32
CA VAL A 76 -6.30 2.82 20.42
C VAL A 76 -6.75 4.20 19.94
N SER A 77 -6.18 5.23 20.53
CA SER A 77 -6.41 6.62 20.12
C SER A 77 -5.70 6.94 18.80
N SER A 78 -6.08 8.05 18.16
CA SER A 78 -5.38 8.53 16.96
C SER A 78 -3.94 8.96 17.22
N GLU A 79 -3.60 9.33 18.46
CA GLU A 79 -2.23 9.70 18.91
C GLU A 79 -1.27 8.52 18.91
N GLU A 80 -1.80 7.30 19.06
CA GLU A 80 -1.00 6.07 19.04
C GLU A 80 -0.74 5.56 17.62
N VAL A 81 -1.37 6.15 16.60
CA VAL A 81 -1.27 5.71 15.20
C VAL A 81 -0.19 6.51 14.46
N LEU A 82 1.03 5.97 14.41
CA LEU A 82 2.14 6.56 13.66
C LEU A 82 2.08 6.20 12.16
N ILE A 83 1.53 7.09 11.35
CA ILE A 83 1.43 6.93 9.89
C ILE A 83 2.73 7.40 9.23
N ARG A 84 3.32 6.55 8.37
CA ARG A 84 4.51 6.89 7.58
C ARG A 84 4.13 7.14 6.12
N PHE A 85 4.36 8.36 5.65
CA PHE A 85 4.16 8.71 4.26
C PHE A 85 5.34 8.25 3.40
N ASP A 86 5.03 7.62 2.28
CA ASP A 86 6.01 7.00 1.38
C ASP A 86 6.04 7.78 0.04
N PRO A 87 7.19 8.31 -0.41
CA PRO A 87 7.28 9.01 -1.70
C PRO A 87 6.92 8.12 -2.90
N ALA A 88 7.17 6.81 -2.81
CA ALA A 88 6.79 5.87 -3.88
C ALA A 88 5.26 5.68 -4.00
N PHE A 89 4.47 6.24 -3.07
CA PHE A 89 3.02 6.36 -3.23
C PHE A 89 2.67 7.27 -4.41
N LEU A 90 3.30 8.44 -4.51
CA LEU A 90 3.00 9.42 -5.56
C LEU A 90 3.38 8.89 -6.95
N ILE A 91 4.53 8.21 -7.04
CA ILE A 91 4.96 7.59 -8.30
C ILE A 91 3.96 6.53 -8.77
N ALA A 92 3.50 5.64 -7.87
CA ALA A 92 2.49 4.65 -8.22
C ALA A 92 1.13 5.28 -8.56
N LEU A 93 0.81 6.41 -7.94
CA LEU A 93 -0.41 7.17 -8.20
C LEU A 93 -0.38 7.71 -9.63
N ASP A 94 0.71 8.38 -10.00
CA ASP A 94 0.88 8.94 -11.33
C ASP A 94 0.87 7.84 -12.39
N LEU A 95 1.56 6.72 -12.14
CA LEU A 95 1.54 5.57 -13.05
C LEU A 95 0.12 5.05 -13.29
N GLY A 96 -0.67 4.80 -12.23
CA GLY A 96 -2.02 4.28 -12.41
C GLY A 96 -3.00 5.27 -13.06
N ILE A 97 -2.76 6.58 -12.94
CA ILE A 97 -3.49 7.61 -13.69
C ILE A 97 -3.14 7.55 -15.18
N HIS A 98 -1.84 7.49 -15.51
CA HIS A 98 -1.38 7.45 -16.91
C HIS A 98 -1.75 6.13 -17.61
N GLU A 99 -1.78 5.02 -16.89
CA GLU A 99 -2.31 3.73 -17.36
C GLU A 99 -3.84 3.71 -17.47
N GLY A 100 -4.52 4.79 -17.06
CA GLY A 100 -5.97 4.94 -17.19
C GLY A 100 -6.76 4.01 -16.27
N LEU A 101 -6.19 3.53 -15.17
CA LEU A 101 -6.87 2.64 -14.21
C LEU A 101 -7.75 3.42 -13.22
N PHE A 102 -7.34 4.63 -12.86
CA PHE A 102 -8.11 5.55 -12.04
C PHE A 102 -7.88 6.98 -12.48
N GLU A 103 -8.82 7.86 -12.19
CA GLU A 103 -8.77 9.26 -12.59
C GLU A 103 -9.14 10.17 -11.42
N ASN A 104 -8.65 11.41 -11.47
CA ASN A 104 -9.05 12.44 -10.52
C ASN A 104 -10.37 13.07 -10.97
N LYS A 105 -11.42 12.93 -10.17
CA LYS A 105 -12.77 13.49 -10.47
C LYS A 105 -12.95 14.93 -9.98
N GLY A 106 -11.86 15.60 -9.61
CA GLY A 106 -11.84 16.96 -9.07
C GLY A 106 -11.47 16.98 -7.59
N GLY A 107 -10.60 17.94 -7.24
CA GLY A 107 -10.07 18.06 -5.88
C GLY A 107 -9.14 16.90 -5.52
N ASN A 108 -9.35 16.31 -4.34
CA ASN A 108 -8.52 15.25 -3.78
C ASN A 108 -9.18 13.86 -3.87
N ILE A 109 -10.08 13.63 -4.82
CA ILE A 109 -10.83 12.37 -4.95
C ILE A 109 -10.38 11.61 -6.20
N LEU A 110 -10.04 10.33 -6.01
CA LEU A 110 -9.73 9.38 -7.07
C LEU A 110 -10.87 8.39 -7.23
N GLU A 111 -11.15 8.02 -8.48
CA GLU A 111 -12.20 7.07 -8.85
C GLU A 111 -11.66 6.07 -9.88
N LEU A 112 -12.02 4.79 -9.75
CA LEU A 112 -11.68 3.80 -10.78
C LEU A 112 -12.36 4.13 -12.10
N THR A 113 -11.61 4.00 -13.19
CA THR A 113 -12.18 4.00 -14.54
C THR A 113 -12.84 2.66 -14.83
N LYS A 114 -13.45 2.52 -16.02
CA LYS A 114 -13.95 1.21 -16.50
C LYS A 114 -12.83 0.16 -16.56
N ALA A 115 -11.65 0.54 -17.04
CA ALA A 115 -10.48 -0.34 -17.12
C ALA A 115 -10.00 -0.75 -15.71
N GLY A 116 -9.96 0.20 -14.77
CA GLY A 116 -9.63 -0.10 -13.37
C GLY A 116 -10.61 -1.06 -12.70
N ILE A 117 -11.92 -0.93 -12.97
CA ILE A 117 -12.93 -1.87 -12.45
C ILE A 117 -12.71 -3.28 -13.00
N GLN A 118 -12.44 -3.42 -14.29
CA GLN A 118 -12.12 -4.71 -14.90
C GLN A 118 -10.85 -5.31 -14.29
N PHE A 119 -9.81 -4.49 -14.10
CA PHE A 119 -8.58 -4.94 -13.48
C PHE A 119 -8.78 -5.35 -12.01
N ALA A 120 -9.60 -4.63 -11.25
CA ALA A 120 -9.97 -5.01 -9.89
C ALA A 120 -10.69 -6.36 -9.84
N GLN A 121 -11.54 -6.66 -10.84
CA GLN A 121 -12.22 -7.95 -10.96
C GLN A 121 -11.24 -9.08 -11.24
N LEU A 122 -10.27 -8.87 -12.15
CA LEU A 122 -9.20 -9.83 -12.42
C LEU A 122 -8.37 -10.12 -11.17
N ILE A 123 -7.94 -9.08 -10.46
CA ILE A 123 -7.19 -9.28 -9.21
C ILE A 123 -8.05 -10.04 -8.20
N SER A 124 -9.35 -9.73 -8.11
CA SER A 124 -10.27 -10.37 -7.16
C SER A 124 -10.56 -11.83 -7.47
N SER A 125 -10.52 -12.26 -8.74
CA SER A 125 -10.71 -13.66 -9.13
C SER A 125 -9.52 -14.55 -8.80
N GLU A 126 -8.32 -13.99 -8.75
CA GLU A 126 -7.12 -14.73 -8.36
C GLU A 126 -7.09 -15.01 -6.86
N SER A 127 -6.89 -16.27 -6.48
CA SER A 127 -6.91 -16.71 -5.07
C SER A 127 -5.56 -16.60 -4.36
N ASP A 128 -4.46 -16.46 -5.10
CA ASP A 128 -3.09 -16.51 -4.58
C ASP A 128 -2.43 -15.14 -4.41
N CYS A 129 -3.03 -14.07 -4.95
CA CYS A 129 -2.53 -12.71 -4.84
C CYS A 129 -3.36 -11.86 -3.86
N PHE A 130 -2.68 -10.95 -3.16
CA PHE A 130 -3.31 -9.99 -2.24
C PHE A 130 -4.22 -10.62 -1.16
N VAL A 131 -3.92 -11.84 -0.72
CA VAL A 131 -4.82 -12.62 0.14
C VAL A 131 -5.12 -11.86 1.45
N LYS A 132 -4.06 -11.45 2.16
CA LYS A 132 -4.16 -10.73 3.43
C LYS A 132 -4.80 -9.36 3.25
N GLU A 133 -4.44 -8.66 2.18
CA GLU A 133 -4.92 -7.32 1.86
C GLU A 133 -6.42 -7.34 1.52
N LYS A 134 -6.88 -8.31 0.71
CA LYS A 134 -8.30 -8.50 0.39
C LYS A 134 -9.13 -8.78 1.64
N GLU A 135 -8.66 -9.69 2.51
CA GLU A 135 -9.32 -9.99 3.78
C GLU A 135 -9.42 -8.75 4.67
N PHE A 136 -8.32 -8.03 4.83
CA PHE A 136 -8.25 -6.81 5.62
C PHE A 136 -9.19 -5.72 5.08
N LEU A 137 -9.13 -5.43 3.78
CA LEU A 137 -9.96 -4.41 3.13
C LEU A 137 -11.46 -4.75 3.26
N LYS A 138 -11.83 -6.03 3.12
CA LYS A 138 -13.18 -6.52 3.33
C LYS A 138 -13.65 -6.29 4.77
N ALA A 139 -12.78 -6.53 5.75
CA ALA A 139 -13.09 -6.36 7.17
C ALA A 139 -13.28 -4.88 7.58
N ILE A 140 -12.45 -3.96 7.06
CA ILE A 140 -12.53 -2.54 7.44
C ILE A 140 -13.57 -1.74 6.64
N LYS A 141 -13.96 -2.20 5.44
CA LYS A 141 -14.91 -1.54 4.54
C LYS A 141 -16.15 -0.94 5.22
N PRO A 142 -16.89 -1.65 6.10
CA PRO A 142 -18.11 -1.10 6.72
C PRO A 142 -17.83 0.07 7.68
N TYR A 143 -16.64 0.16 8.25
CA TYR A 143 -16.32 1.13 9.31
C TYR A 143 -15.41 2.26 8.81
N PHE A 144 -14.62 2.05 7.76
CA PHE A 144 -13.60 3.00 7.36
C PHE A 144 -14.12 4.17 6.51
N LEU A 145 -14.68 5.16 7.21
CA LEU A 145 -15.24 6.40 6.66
C LEU A 145 -14.25 7.57 6.62
N GLU A 146 -14.51 8.58 5.79
CA GLU A 146 -13.68 9.80 5.66
C GLU A 146 -13.49 10.56 6.98
N LYS A 147 -14.45 10.50 7.92
CA LYS A 147 -14.31 11.13 9.25
C LYS A 147 -13.08 10.62 10.02
N HIS A 148 -12.74 9.34 9.87
CA HIS A 148 -11.59 8.73 10.54
C HIS A 148 -10.26 9.23 9.96
N ILE A 149 -10.26 9.62 8.68
CA ILE A 149 -9.10 10.22 8.02
C ILE A 149 -8.81 11.59 8.63
N ALA A 150 -9.85 12.40 8.82
CA ALA A 150 -9.70 13.71 9.45
C ALA A 150 -9.17 13.59 10.89
N GLU A 151 -9.62 12.58 11.64
CA GLU A 151 -9.15 12.31 12.99
C GLU A 151 -7.67 11.92 13.03
N LEU A 152 -7.25 10.93 12.23
CA LEU A 152 -5.86 10.47 12.17
C LEU A 152 -4.88 11.58 11.74
N LEU A 153 -5.32 12.47 10.84
CA LEU A 153 -4.45 13.52 10.32
C LEU A 153 -4.36 14.76 11.21
N LYS A 154 -5.34 15.03 12.08
CA LYS A 154 -5.21 16.11 13.08
C LYS A 154 -4.01 15.88 14.00
N THR A 155 -3.68 14.62 14.22
CA THR A 155 -2.68 14.19 15.19
C THR A 155 -1.29 14.07 14.57
N ALA A 156 -1.20 13.70 13.29
CA ALA A 156 0.06 13.55 12.58
C ALA A 156 0.84 14.86 12.32
N PHE A 157 0.21 16.03 12.55
CA PHE A 157 0.80 17.36 12.28
C PHE A 157 0.76 18.30 13.51
N LYS A 158 0.61 17.76 14.72
CA LYS A 158 0.93 18.48 15.96
C LYS A 158 2.39 18.24 16.32
#